data_AF-A0AAE1RSU9-F1
#
_entry.id   AF-A0AAE1RSU9-F1
#
_cell.length_a   1.000
_cell.length_b   1.000
_cell.length_c   1.000
_cell.angle_alpha   90.00
_cell.angle_beta   90.00
_cell.angle_gamma   90.00
#
_symmetry.space_group_name_H-M   'P 1'
#
loop_
_entity.id
_entity.type
_entity.pdbx_description
1 polymer ?
#
loop_
_entity_poly.entity_id
_entity_poly.type
_entity_poly.pdbx_seq_one_letter_code
_entity_poly.pdbx_strand_id
1 'polypeptide(L)'
;MEAYLQGQDLWEIVGGNKVTQPEDAAALKKWKIRAGKAMFAIQITVEDEMLEHIRPAKTPKEAWDTFTTLFTKNNDSRLQLL
;
A
#
# COMPACT_ATOMS: atom_id res chain seq x y z
N MET A 1 2.04 8.01 -5.88
CA MET A 1 2.32 7.52 -4.51
C MET A 1 3.60 6.68 -4.43
N GLU A 2 3.92 5.87 -5.44
CA GLU A 2 5.14 5.04 -5.45
C GLU A 2 6.43 5.81 -5.09
N ALA A 3 6.70 6.95 -5.72
CA ALA A 3 7.88 7.77 -5.42
C ALA A 3 7.96 8.21 -3.94
N TYR A 4 6.82 8.46 -3.29
CA TYR A 4 6.79 8.77 -1.86
C TYR A 4 7.19 7.54 -1.02
N LEU A 5 6.65 6.36 -1.34
CA LEU A 5 7.00 5.12 -0.64
C LEU A 5 8.47 4.73 -0.86
N GLN A 6 9.03 5.01 -2.04
CA GLN A 6 10.47 4.86 -2.29
C GLN A 6 11.30 5.82 -1.43
N GLY A 7 10.94 7.11 -1.39
CA GLY A 7 11.62 8.11 -0.56
C GLY A 7 11.55 7.85 0.95
N GLN A 8 10.57 7.05 1.41
CA GLN A 8 10.41 6.64 2.81
C GLN A 8 11.02 5.26 3.13
N ASP A 9 11.70 4.59 2.18
CA ASP A 9 12.20 3.21 2.32
C ASP A 9 11.07 2.20 2.66
N LEU A 10 9.88 2.47 2.12
CA LEU A 10 8.68 1.64 2.28
C LEU A 10 8.37 0.81 1.04
N TRP A 11 8.91 1.14 -0.14
CA TRP A 11 8.61 0.41 -1.38
C TRP A 11 8.88 -1.09 -1.28
N GLU A 12 9.97 -1.47 -0.64
CA GLU A 12 10.41 -2.87 -0.50
C GLU A 12 9.37 -3.81 0.14
N ILE A 13 8.46 -3.27 0.97
CA ILE A 13 7.46 -4.06 1.70
C ILE A 13 6.07 -4.07 1.03
N VAL A 14 5.85 -3.24 0.01
CA VAL A 14 4.57 -3.15 -0.75
C VAL A 14 4.70 -3.72 -2.15
N GLY A 15 5.78 -3.37 -2.87
CA GLY A 15 5.99 -3.71 -4.27
C GLY A 15 7.38 -4.26 -4.60
N GLY A 16 8.31 -4.25 -3.64
CA GLY A 16 9.65 -4.81 -3.81
C GLY A 16 9.81 -6.25 -3.30
N ASN A 17 11.01 -6.60 -2.83
CA ASN A 17 11.37 -7.99 -2.54
C ASN A 17 11.08 -8.45 -1.10
N LYS A 18 10.65 -7.54 -0.22
CA LYS A 18 10.47 -7.79 1.22
C LYS A 18 9.01 -7.72 1.64
N VAL A 19 8.12 -8.11 0.74
CA VAL A 19 6.68 -8.09 1.00
C VAL A 19 6.27 -9.14 2.02
N THR A 20 6.92 -10.30 1.98
CA THR A 20 6.61 -11.40 2.89
C THR A 20 7.14 -11.13 4.29
N GLN A 21 6.35 -11.50 5.29
CA GLN A 21 6.78 -11.46 6.68
C GLN A 21 8.00 -12.40 6.87
N PRO A 22 9.12 -11.90 7.42
CA PRO A 22 10.29 -12.75 7.69
C PRO A 22 10.09 -13.61 8.95
N GLU A 23 10.79 -14.74 9.01
CA GLU A 23 10.74 -15.68 10.14
C GLU A 23 11.67 -15.26 11.29
N ASP A 24 12.80 -14.62 10.99
CA ASP A 24 13.74 -14.13 12.00
C ASP A 24 13.09 -13.04 12.87
N ALA A 25 13.17 -13.20 14.19
CA ALA A 25 12.46 -12.33 15.14
C ALA A 25 12.94 -10.87 15.06
N ALA A 26 14.23 -10.63 14.82
CA ALA A 26 14.78 -9.28 14.72
C ALA A 26 14.35 -8.61 13.41
N ALA A 27 14.38 -9.34 12.30
CA ALA A 27 13.87 -8.91 11.00
C ALA A 27 12.35 -8.67 11.06
N LEU A 28 11.60 -9.52 11.75
CA LEU A 28 10.15 -9.42 11.91
C LEU A 28 9.76 -8.12 12.61
N LYS A 29 10.45 -7.75 13.68
CA LYS A 29 10.19 -6.48 14.38
C LYS A 29 10.39 -5.28 13.45
N LYS A 30 11.50 -5.25 12.70
CA LYS A 30 11.79 -4.17 11.74
C LYS A 30 10.75 -4.14 10.61
N TRP A 31 10.38 -5.32 10.10
CA TRP A 31 9.38 -5.47 9.05
C TRP A 31 8.02 -4.95 9.50
N LYS A 32 7.53 -5.33 10.70
CA LYS A 32 6.25 -4.86 11.25
C LYS A 32 6.18 -3.33 11.38
N ILE A 33 7.28 -2.68 11.77
CA ILE A 33 7.34 -1.22 11.85
C ILE A 33 7.18 -0.59 10.47
N ARG A 34 7.90 -1.10 9.46
CA ARG A 34 7.76 -0.62 8.08
C ARG A 34 6.36 -0.90 7.55
N ALA A 35 5.83 -2.10 7.79
CA ALA A 35 4.51 -2.53 7.37
C ALA A 35 3.42 -1.61 7.92
N GLY A 36 3.46 -1.29 9.21
CA GLY A 36 2.55 -0.33 9.82
C GLY A 36 2.66 1.06 9.20
N LYS A 37 3.88 1.56 8.94
CA LYS A 37 4.09 2.86 8.28
C LYS A 37 3.53 2.91 6.86
N ALA A 38 3.76 1.87 6.05
CA ALA A 38 3.22 1.81 4.70
C ALA A 38 1.70 1.71 4.70
N MET A 39 1.13 0.90 5.59
CA MET A 39 -0.32 0.79 5.74
C MET A 39 -0.95 2.14 6.09
N PHE A 40 -0.39 2.82 7.08
CA PHE A 40 -0.83 4.16 7.47
C PHE A 40 -0.71 5.16 6.32
N ALA A 41 0.45 5.19 5.64
CA ALA A 41 0.68 6.08 4.51
C ALA A 41 -0.38 5.87 3.41
N ILE A 42 -0.65 4.63 3.02
CA ILE A 42 -1.67 4.32 2.00
C ILE A 42 -3.04 4.80 2.48
N GLN A 43 -3.44 4.46 3.71
CA GLN A 43 -4.77 4.79 4.24
C GLN A 43 -5.05 6.30 4.36
N ILE A 44 -4.06 7.13 4.68
CA ILE A 44 -4.27 8.59 4.82
C ILE A 44 -4.26 9.34 3.48
N THR A 45 -3.75 8.72 2.43
CA THR A 45 -3.57 9.35 1.12
C THR A 45 -4.70 9.07 0.13
N VAL A 46 -5.61 8.18 0.48
CA VAL A 46 -6.72 7.77 -0.39
C VAL A 46 -8.00 8.51 -0.03
N GLU A 47 -8.89 8.65 -1.02
CA GLU A 47 -10.23 9.19 -0.81
C GLU A 47 -11.07 8.24 0.07
N ASP A 48 -12.05 8.78 0.79
CA ASP A 48 -12.84 8.03 1.78
C ASP A 48 -13.53 6.80 1.18
N GLU A 49 -14.04 6.89 -0.06
CA GLU A 49 -14.65 5.76 -0.78
C GLU A 49 -13.64 4.63 -1.04
N MET A 50 -12.40 4.97 -1.41
CA MET A 50 -11.35 3.98 -1.60
C MET A 50 -10.89 3.37 -0.27
N LEU A 51 -10.95 4.15 0.83
CA LEU A 51 -10.54 3.71 2.15
C LEU A 51 -11.40 2.54 2.66
N GLU A 52 -12.70 2.51 2.34
CA GLU A 52 -13.59 1.40 2.71
C GLU A 52 -13.13 0.05 2.15
N HIS A 53 -12.54 0.07 0.95
CA HIS A 53 -11.99 -1.12 0.30
C HIS A 53 -10.58 -1.48 0.78
N ILE A 54 -9.81 -0.50 1.26
CA ILE A 54 -8.44 -0.70 1.73
C ILE A 54 -8.39 -1.15 3.20
N ARG A 55 -9.32 -0.70 4.05
CA ARG A 55 -9.38 -1.07 5.48
C ARG A 55 -9.31 -2.58 5.77
N PRO A 56 -9.92 -3.48 4.98
CA PRO A 56 -9.84 -4.92 5.21
C PRO A 56 -8.48 -5.55 4.90
N ALA A 57 -7.57 -4.85 4.22
CA ALA A 57 -6.27 -5.38 3.85
C ALA A 57 -5.44 -5.73 5.08
N LYS A 58 -4.84 -6.92 5.08
CA LYS A 58 -4.05 -7.44 6.20
C LYS A 58 -2.56 -7.16 6.03
N THR A 59 -2.13 -6.95 4.79
CA THR A 59 -0.73 -6.70 4.45
C THR A 59 -0.56 -5.40 3.64
N PRO A 60 0.59 -4.73 3.74
CA PRO A 60 0.86 -3.53 2.94
C PRO A 60 0.69 -3.78 1.44
N LYS A 61 1.08 -4.97 0.95
CA LYS A 61 0.91 -5.32 -0.47
C LYS A 61 -0.57 -5.45 -0.85
N GLU A 62 -1.39 -6.13 -0.05
CA GLU A 62 -2.84 -6.20 -0.33
C GLU A 62 -3.48 -4.80 -0.38
N ALA A 63 -3.09 -3.91 0.54
CA ALA A 63 -3.56 -2.53 0.55
C ALA A 63 -3.12 -1.77 -0.71
N TRP A 64 -1.86 -1.95 -1.12
CA TRP A 64 -1.31 -1.34 -2.33
C TRP A 64 -1.95 -1.86 -3.62
N ASP A 65 -2.17 -3.17 -3.73
CA ASP A 65 -2.80 -3.79 -4.90
C ASP A 65 -4.28 -3.36 -5.01
N THR A 66 -4.97 -3.20 -3.88
CA THR A 66 -6.33 -2.66 -3.84
C THR A 66 -6.34 -1.19 -4.26
N PHE A 67 -5.43 -0.38 -3.70
CA PHE A 67 -5.27 1.03 -4.07
C PHE A 67 -5.04 1.22 -5.57
N THR A 68 -4.09 0.49 -6.16
CA THR A 68 -3.75 0.59 -7.59
C THR A 68 -4.91 0.15 -8.49
N THR A 69 -5.63 -0.89 -8.10
CA THR A 69 -6.83 -1.35 -8.82
C THR A 69 -7.92 -0.28 -8.85
N LEU A 70 -8.23 0.32 -7.70
CA LEU A 70 -9.27 1.35 -7.60
C LEU A 70 -8.85 2.64 -8.32
N PHE A 71 -7.59 3.05 -8.17
CA PHE A 71 -7.05 4.24 -8.82
C PHE A 71 -7.10 4.12 -10.35
N THR A 72 -6.78 2.93 -10.89
CA THR A 72 -6.87 2.66 -12.33
C THR A 72 -8.30 2.75 -12.82
N LYS A 73 -9.25 2.08 -12.14
CA LYS A 73 -10.68 2.12 -12.49
C LYS A 73 -11.24 3.54 -12.49
N ASN A 74 -10.96 4.33 -11.46
CA ASN A 74 -11.43 5.71 -11.37
C ASN A 74 -10.87 6.57 -12.51
N ASN A 75 -9.61 6.39 -12.88
CA ASN A 75 -9.03 7.11 -14.01
C ASN A 75 -9.66 6.68 -15.34
N ASP A 76 -9.85 5.38 -15.57
CA ASP A 76 -10.48 4.87 -16.79
C ASP A 76 -11.91 5.42 -16.95
N SER A 77 -12.71 5.39 -15.87
CA SER A 77 -14.06 5.97 -15.88
C SER A 77 -14.05 7.46 -16.19
N ARG A 78 -13.09 8.22 -15.64
CA ARG A 78 -12.94 9.65 -15.94
C ARG A 78 -12.51 9.91 -17.38
N LEU A 79 -11.66 9.06 -17.95
CA LEU A 79 -11.21 9.18 -19.34
C LEU A 79 -12.35 8.85 -20.33
N GLN A 80 -13.24 7.92 -20.01
CA GLN A 80 -14.40 7.59 -20.85
C GLN A 80 -15.49 8.68 -20.88
N LEU A 81 -15.44 9.63 -19.94
CA LEU A 81 -16.37 10.75 -19.84
C LEU A 81 -15.89 12.01 -20.61
N LEU A 82 -14.72 11.95 -21.26
CA LEU A 82 -14.14 13.02 -22.09
C LEU A 82 -14.40 12.78 -23.56
#